data_AF-A0A4S8JQZ4-F1
#
_entry.id   AF-A0A4S8JQZ4-F1
#
_cell.length_a   1.000
_cell.length_b   1.000
_cell.length_c   1.000
_cell.angle_alpha   90.00
_cell.angle_beta   90.00
_cell.angle_gamma   90.00
#
_symmetry.space_group_name_H-M   'P 1'
#
loop_
_entity.id
_entity.type
_entity.pdbx_description
1 polymer ?
#
loop_
_entity_poly.entity_id
_entity_poly.type
_entity_poly.pdbx_seq_one_letter_code
_entity_poly.pdbx_strand_id
1 'polypeptide(L)'
;MAIIVARMASLGQAAYGEAAATVEQTIGSIKTVASFTGERRAVKKSEKSLVNASNASVRESLVSGVRLGTVMLFMFAGYSSGTWYGAKLILQKGYTGGKVISVIFAILTGSISLGQIAPCMKAFAAGQAAAFKMFETINRKLEIDAYDANGKELDDDIRGEIEFEYKEAYDGTGKF
;
A
#
# COMPACT_ATOMS: atom_id res chain seq x y z
N MET A 1 5.05 -15.87 -5.04
CA MET A 1 4.42 -15.95 -3.69
C MET A 1 4.11 -14.59 -3.07
N ALA A 2 5.00 -13.58 -3.12
CA ALA A 2 4.73 -12.26 -2.55
C ALA A 2 3.47 -11.58 -3.12
N ILE A 3 3.25 -11.68 -4.43
CA ILE A 3 2.09 -11.09 -5.14
C ILE A 3 0.76 -11.69 -4.66
N ILE A 4 0.73 -12.98 -4.33
CA ILE A 4 -0.50 -13.68 -3.91
C ILE A 4 -0.95 -13.20 -2.52
N VAL A 5 -0.02 -13.03 -1.58
CA VAL A 5 -0.37 -12.46 -0.27
C VAL A 5 -0.67 -10.98 -0.36
N ALA A 6 0.04 -10.22 -1.20
CA ALA A 6 -0.33 -8.83 -1.43
C ALA A 6 -1.76 -8.69 -1.99
N ARG A 7 -2.16 -9.58 -2.93
CA ARG A 7 -3.54 -9.65 -3.42
C ARG A 7 -4.54 -10.05 -2.34
N MET A 8 -4.25 -11.09 -1.56
CA MET A 8 -5.15 -11.55 -0.49
C MET A 8 -5.33 -10.46 0.59
N ALA A 9 -4.25 -9.82 1.01
CA ALA A 9 -4.28 -8.68 1.94
C ALA A 9 -5.09 -7.51 1.36
N SER A 10 -4.93 -7.18 0.07
CA SER A 10 -5.72 -6.12 -0.57
C SER A 10 -7.21 -6.45 -0.67
N LEU A 11 -7.57 -7.72 -0.90
CA LEU A 11 -8.96 -8.18 -0.93
C LEU A 11 -9.59 -8.15 0.46
N GLY A 12 -8.83 -8.56 1.49
CA GLY A 12 -9.23 -8.42 2.89
C GLY A 12 -9.47 -6.97 3.25
N GLN A 13 -8.51 -6.09 2.97
CA GLN A 13 -8.64 -4.64 3.22
C GLN A 13 -9.83 -4.02 2.48
N ALA A 14 -10.08 -4.39 1.21
CA ALA A 14 -11.23 -3.90 0.46
C ALA A 14 -12.57 -4.32 1.09
N ALA A 15 -12.69 -5.59 1.50
CA ALA A 15 -13.89 -6.09 2.18
C ALA A 15 -14.12 -5.42 3.55
N TYR A 16 -13.04 -5.18 4.31
CA TYR A 16 -13.10 -4.41 5.55
C TYR A 16 -13.45 -2.94 5.32
N GLY A 17 -12.93 -2.32 4.25
CA GLY A 17 -13.25 -0.95 3.87
C GLY A 17 -14.73 -0.76 3.53
N GLU A 18 -15.33 -1.68 2.78
CA GLU A 18 -16.76 -1.64 2.46
C GLU A 18 -17.65 -1.79 3.71
N ALA A 19 -17.24 -2.68 4.64
CA ALA A 19 -17.92 -2.85 5.91
C ALA A 19 -17.81 -1.60 6.79
N ALA A 20 -16.60 -1.02 6.89
CA ALA A 20 -16.35 0.19 7.64
C ALA A 20 -17.16 1.37 7.11
N ALA A 21 -17.19 1.59 5.79
CA ALA A 21 -17.99 2.62 5.16
C ALA A 21 -19.49 2.46 5.44
N THR A 22 -20.00 1.22 5.40
CA THR A 22 -21.40 0.93 5.75
C THR A 22 -21.72 1.27 7.21
N VAL A 23 -20.81 0.93 8.14
CA VAL A 23 -20.95 1.24 9.57
C VAL A 23 -20.89 2.75 9.78
N GLU A 24 -19.94 3.44 9.15
CA GLU A 24 -19.75 4.88 9.24
C GLU A 24 -21.01 5.63 8.77
N GLN A 25 -21.58 5.23 7.63
CA GLN A 25 -22.84 5.79 7.13
C GLN A 25 -24.01 5.54 8.10
N THR A 26 -24.07 4.35 8.71
CA THR A 26 -25.13 3.98 9.66
C THR A 26 -25.04 4.78 10.96
N ILE A 27 -23.83 4.96 11.49
CA ILE A 27 -23.59 5.76 12.70
C ILE A 27 -23.82 7.25 12.42
N GLY A 28 -23.32 7.76 11.30
CA GLY A 28 -23.51 9.15 10.89
C GLY A 28 -24.98 9.53 10.71
N SER A 29 -25.83 8.56 10.34
CA SER A 29 -27.28 8.76 10.15
C SER A 29 -28.13 8.01 11.19
N ILE A 30 -27.63 7.83 12.42
CA ILE A 30 -28.28 6.97 13.42
C ILE A 30 -29.73 7.36 13.74
N LYS A 31 -30.05 8.67 13.74
CA LYS A 31 -31.42 9.17 13.95
C LYS A 31 -32.37 8.68 12.86
N THR A 32 -31.92 8.66 11.61
CA THR A 32 -32.68 8.16 10.46
C THR A 32 -32.84 6.64 10.51
N VAL A 33 -31.78 5.91 10.92
CA VAL A 33 -31.85 4.45 11.06
C VAL A 33 -32.84 4.05 12.16
N ALA A 34 -32.84 4.78 13.28
CA ALA A 34 -33.78 4.58 14.38
C ALA A 34 -35.23 4.91 13.98
N SER A 35 -35.46 5.99 13.23
CA SER A 35 -36.81 6.37 12.78
C SER A 35 -37.45 5.36 11.81
N PHE A 36 -36.63 4.60 11.07
CA PHE A 36 -37.09 3.54 10.18
C PHE A 36 -36.98 2.13 10.80
N THR A 37 -36.63 2.01 12.09
CA THR A 37 -36.40 0.73 12.79
C THR A 37 -35.42 -0.18 12.03
N GLY A 38 -34.43 0.42 11.36
CA GLY A 38 -33.52 -0.23 10.42
C GLY A 38 -32.36 -0.98 11.07
N GLU A 39 -32.25 -0.96 12.40
CA GLU A 39 -31.12 -1.46 13.17
C GLU A 39 -30.83 -2.95 12.90
N ARG A 40 -31.87 -3.79 12.85
CA ARG A 40 -31.71 -5.23 12.52
C ARG A 40 -31.12 -5.45 11.12
N ARG A 41 -31.46 -4.59 10.15
CA ARG A 41 -30.93 -4.69 8.79
C ARG A 41 -29.47 -4.28 8.74
N ALA A 42 -29.08 -3.25 9.50
CA ALA A 42 -27.70 -2.81 9.63
C ALA A 42 -26.82 -3.89 10.30
N VAL A 43 -27.29 -4.46 11.42
CA VAL A 43 -26.58 -5.55 12.13
C VAL A 43 -26.37 -6.76 11.22
N LYS A 44 -27.43 -7.21 10.51
CA LYS A 44 -27.33 -8.36 9.60
C LYS A 44 -26.38 -8.10 8.43
N LYS A 45 -26.28 -6.86 7.94
CA LYS A 45 -25.33 -6.47 6.88
C LYS A 45 -23.90 -6.52 7.41
N SER A 46 -23.64 -5.99 8.60
CA SER A 46 -22.33 -6.05 9.25
C SER A 46 -21.89 -7.48 9.55
N GLU A 47 -22.79 -8.32 10.06
CA GLU A 47 -22.52 -9.73 10.34
C GLU A 47 -22.10 -10.49 9.07
N LYS A 48 -22.82 -10.30 7.95
CA LYS A 48 -22.47 -10.91 6.67
C LYS A 48 -21.08 -10.50 6.19
N SER A 49 -20.72 -9.22 6.35
CA SER A 49 -19.39 -8.72 5.97
C SER A 49 -18.29 -9.27 6.88
N LEU A 50 -18.53 -9.39 8.20
CA LEU A 50 -17.58 -9.99 9.15
C LEU A 50 -17.31 -11.46 8.85
N VAL A 51 -18.34 -12.24 8.53
CA VAL A 51 -18.19 -13.66 8.17
C VAL A 51 -17.31 -13.82 6.92
N ASN A 52 -17.53 -12.99 5.90
CA ASN A 52 -16.71 -13.02 4.69
C ASN A 52 -15.25 -12.63 4.97
N ALA A 53 -15.03 -11.59 5.77
CA ALA A 53 -13.70 -11.14 6.16
C ALA A 53 -12.96 -12.19 7.01
N SER A 54 -13.66 -12.89 7.90
CA SER A 54 -13.12 -14.00 8.70
C SER A 54 -12.66 -15.15 7.80
N ASN A 55 -13.50 -15.58 6.86
CA ASN A 55 -13.15 -16.64 5.90
C ASN A 55 -11.95 -16.24 5.02
N ALA A 56 -11.89 -14.99 4.57
CA ALA A 56 -10.74 -14.47 3.83
C ALA A 56 -9.46 -14.51 4.69
N SER A 57 -9.54 -14.09 5.96
CA SER A 57 -8.42 -14.09 6.90
C SER A 57 -7.90 -15.48 7.21
N VAL A 58 -8.79 -16.48 7.35
CA VAL A 58 -8.40 -17.89 7.52
C VAL A 58 -7.62 -18.38 6.30
N ARG A 59 -8.10 -18.09 5.09
CA ARG A 59 -7.42 -18.48 3.85
C ARG A 59 -6.08 -17.76 3.69
N GLU A 60 -6.00 -16.49 4.04
CA GLU A 60 -4.75 -15.72 4.05
C GLU A 60 -3.73 -16.31 5.04
N SER A 61 -4.18 -16.65 6.25
CA SER A 61 -3.34 -17.24 7.30
C SER A 61 -2.77 -18.59 6.88
N LEU A 62 -3.56 -19.44 6.22
CA LEU A 62 -3.07 -20.71 5.67
C LEU A 62 -2.00 -20.49 4.59
N VAL A 63 -2.23 -19.57 3.66
CA VAL A 63 -1.25 -19.24 2.61
C VAL A 63 0.03 -18.63 3.20
N SER A 64 -0.10 -17.82 4.25
CA SER A 64 1.03 -17.24 4.98
C SER A 64 1.83 -18.31 5.75
N GLY A 65 1.13 -19.24 6.42
CA GLY A 65 1.75 -20.35 7.15
C GLY A 65 2.52 -21.30 6.24
N VAL A 66 1.91 -21.76 5.14
CA VAL A 66 2.58 -22.62 4.15
C VAL A 66 3.83 -21.95 3.57
N ARG A 67 3.77 -20.64 3.36
CA ARG A 67 4.92 -19.86 2.87
C ARG A 67 6.04 -19.84 3.90
N LEU A 68 5.75 -19.50 5.15
CA LEU A 68 6.76 -19.44 6.20
C LEU A 68 7.41 -20.81 6.41
N GLY A 69 6.59 -21.87 6.44
CA GLY A 69 7.05 -23.26 6.54
C GLY A 69 7.95 -23.65 5.37
N THR A 70 7.57 -23.30 4.14
CA THR A 70 8.40 -23.55 2.94
C THR A 70 9.76 -22.86 3.03
N VAL A 71 9.79 -21.60 3.46
CA VAL A 71 11.05 -20.85 3.63
C VAL A 71 11.93 -21.49 4.70
N MET A 72 11.36 -21.87 5.86
CA MET A 72 12.11 -22.56 6.91
C MET A 72 12.66 -23.90 6.43
N LEU A 73 11.89 -24.68 5.68
CA LEU A 73 12.34 -25.96 5.12
C LEU A 73 13.58 -25.77 4.24
N PHE A 74 13.55 -24.82 3.31
CA PHE A 74 14.72 -24.53 2.46
C PHE A 74 15.92 -24.01 3.26
N MET A 75 15.69 -23.23 4.32
CA MET A 75 16.75 -22.75 5.19
C MET A 75 17.47 -23.90 5.92
N PHE A 76 16.72 -24.82 6.52
CA PHE A 76 17.29 -26.00 7.18
C PHE A 76 17.92 -26.98 6.17
N ALA A 77 17.30 -27.19 5.01
CA ALA A 77 17.85 -28.03 3.95
C ALA A 77 19.19 -27.48 3.41
N GLY A 78 19.28 -26.15 3.24
CA GLY A 78 20.52 -25.46 2.86
C GLY A 78 21.61 -25.61 3.92
N TYR A 79 21.25 -25.47 5.20
CA TYR A 79 22.19 -25.66 6.32
C TYR A 79 22.72 -27.10 6.40
N SER A 80 21.83 -28.09 6.24
CA SER A 80 22.19 -29.51 6.19
C SER A 80 23.11 -29.83 5.01
N SER A 81 22.78 -29.33 3.81
CA SER A 81 23.60 -29.54 2.61
C SER A 81 24.98 -28.88 2.73
N GLY A 82 25.03 -27.66 3.30
CA GLY A 82 26.26 -26.91 3.51
C GLY A 82 27.19 -27.58 4.53
N THR A 83 26.64 -28.11 5.63
CA THR A 83 27.43 -28.85 6.63
C THR A 83 27.89 -30.21 6.09
N TRP A 84 27.06 -30.94 5.34
CA TRP A 84 27.45 -32.19 4.70
C TRP A 84 28.61 -32.01 3.72
N TYR A 85 28.50 -31.05 2.80
CA TYR A 85 29.57 -30.78 1.84
C TYR A 85 30.81 -30.19 2.52
N GLY A 86 30.61 -29.33 3.52
CA GLY A 86 31.67 -28.79 4.36
C GLY A 86 32.48 -29.88 5.06
N ALA A 87 31.81 -30.87 5.66
CA ALA A 87 32.45 -32.02 6.30
C ALA A 87 33.29 -32.84 5.31
N LYS A 88 32.77 -33.07 4.10
CA LYS A 88 33.51 -33.76 3.03
C LYS A 88 34.77 -32.99 2.61
N LEU A 89 34.71 -31.66 2.56
CA LEU A 89 35.87 -30.82 2.25
C LEU A 89 36.97 -30.87 3.31
N ILE A 90 36.58 -30.92 4.58
CA ILE A 90 37.51 -31.06 5.72
C ILE A 90 38.25 -32.40 5.59
N LEU A 91 37.52 -33.49 5.33
CA LEU A 91 38.07 -34.84 5.21
C LEU A 91 38.96 -35.06 3.98
N GLN A 92 38.59 -34.52 2.81
CA GLN A 92 39.29 -34.81 1.56
C GLN A 92 40.38 -33.80 1.18
N LYS A 93 40.24 -32.54 1.58
CA LYS A 93 41.14 -31.45 1.17
C LYS A 93 41.87 -30.77 2.32
N GLY A 94 41.69 -31.23 3.56
CA GLY A 94 42.39 -30.71 4.73
C GLY A 94 42.01 -29.27 5.12
N TYR A 95 40.82 -28.80 4.72
CA TYR A 95 40.32 -27.49 5.17
C TYR A 95 40.07 -27.49 6.68
N THR A 96 40.42 -26.38 7.34
CA THR A 96 40.09 -26.18 8.76
C THR A 96 38.59 -25.95 8.93
N GLY A 97 37.96 -26.64 9.90
CA GLY A 97 36.52 -26.50 10.17
C GLY A 97 36.07 -25.06 10.41
N GLY A 98 36.93 -24.23 11.01
CA GLY A 98 36.68 -22.79 11.19
C GLY A 98 36.44 -22.04 9.88
N LYS A 99 37.27 -22.28 8.83
CA LYS A 99 37.09 -21.63 7.53
C LYS A 99 35.76 -22.01 6.87
N VAL A 100 35.38 -23.29 6.98
CA VAL A 100 34.13 -23.79 6.40
C VAL A 100 32.93 -23.16 7.08
N ILE A 101 32.91 -23.10 8.42
CA ILE A 101 31.82 -22.49 9.19
C ILE A 101 31.73 -20.98 8.89
N SER A 102 32.86 -20.27 8.83
CA SER A 102 32.88 -18.84 8.48
C SER A 102 32.28 -18.56 7.10
N VAL A 103 32.60 -19.38 6.09
CA VAL A 103 32.03 -19.22 4.74
C VAL A 103 30.53 -19.48 4.73
N ILE A 104 30.06 -20.53 5.43
CA ILE A 104 28.63 -20.84 5.55
C ILE A 104 27.88 -19.67 6.21
N PHE A 105 28.41 -19.13 7.31
CA PHE A 105 27.82 -17.98 8.00
C PHE A 105 27.82 -16.73 7.12
N ALA A 106 28.91 -16.44 6.41
CA ALA A 106 28.99 -15.28 5.52
C ALA A 106 27.93 -15.33 4.41
N ILE A 107 27.74 -16.51 3.79
CA ILE A 107 26.72 -16.71 2.74
C ILE A 107 25.32 -16.61 3.34
N LEU A 108 25.07 -17.17 4.53
CA LEU A 108 23.78 -17.12 5.20
C LEU A 108 23.39 -15.68 5.54
N THR A 109 24.28 -14.94 6.20
CA THR A 109 24.06 -13.54 6.57
C THR A 109 23.88 -12.69 5.32
N GLY A 110 24.71 -12.86 4.29
CA GLY A 110 24.56 -12.14 3.02
C GLY A 110 23.23 -12.41 2.33
N SER A 111 22.75 -13.66 2.33
CA SER A 111 21.47 -14.04 1.75
C SER A 111 20.28 -13.42 2.50
N ILE A 112 20.34 -13.39 3.83
CA ILE A 112 19.30 -12.76 4.66
C ILE A 112 19.27 -11.25 4.39
N SER A 113 20.42 -10.58 4.37
CA SER A 113 20.51 -9.15 4.05
C SER A 113 19.92 -8.84 2.69
N LEU A 114 20.19 -9.68 1.67
CA LEU A 114 19.62 -9.51 0.33
C LEU A 114 18.10 -9.70 0.33
N GLY A 115 17.59 -10.66 1.10
CA GLY A 115 16.14 -10.88 1.27
C GLY A 115 15.40 -9.69 1.89
N GLN A 116 16.07 -8.92 2.76
CA GLN A 116 15.51 -7.72 3.40
C GLN A 116 15.53 -6.47 2.51
N ILE A 117 16.05 -6.52 1.29
CA ILE A 117 16.07 -5.37 0.36
C ILE A 117 14.67 -5.05 -0.20
N ALA A 118 13.80 -6.05 -0.28
CA ALA A 118 12.45 -5.90 -0.86
C ALA A 118 11.61 -4.75 -0.25
N PRO A 119 11.50 -4.58 1.09
CA PRO A 119 10.79 -3.43 1.67
C PRO A 119 11.46 -2.08 1.33
N CYS A 120 12.79 -2.01 1.31
CA CYS A 120 13.51 -0.79 0.96
C CYS A 120 13.21 -0.35 -0.49
N MET A 121 13.20 -1.32 -1.42
CA MET A 121 12.82 -1.09 -2.82
C MET A 121 11.38 -0.57 -2.95
N LYS A 122 10.44 -1.11 -2.17
CA LYS A 122 9.05 -0.65 -2.15
C LYS A 122 8.93 0.79 -1.63
N ALA A 123 9.62 1.11 -0.54
CA ALA A 123 9.62 2.45 0.03
C ALA A 123 10.21 3.47 -0.96
N PHE A 124 11.29 3.10 -1.65
CA PHE A 124 11.89 3.94 -2.69
C PHE A 124 10.92 4.19 -3.85
N ALA A 125 10.27 3.14 -4.36
CA ALA A 125 9.28 3.28 -5.43
C ALA A 125 8.08 4.15 -5.01
N ALA A 126 7.60 4.01 -3.78
CA ALA A 126 6.53 4.86 -3.24
C ALA A 126 6.99 6.32 -3.11
N GLY A 127 8.22 6.56 -2.65
CA GLY A 127 8.82 7.90 -2.58
C GLY A 127 8.94 8.55 -3.96
N GLN A 128 9.37 7.80 -4.97
CA GLN A 128 9.45 8.29 -6.35
C GLN A 128 8.06 8.68 -6.89
N ALA A 129 7.03 7.86 -6.63
CA ALA A 129 5.65 8.17 -7.03
C ALA A 129 5.10 9.41 -6.32
N ALA A 130 5.42 9.60 -5.04
CA ALA A 130 5.02 10.80 -4.29
C ALA A 130 5.73 12.06 -4.83
N ALA A 131 7.04 11.99 -5.04
CA ALA A 131 7.82 13.08 -5.63
C ALA A 131 7.30 13.47 -7.02
N PHE A 132 6.93 12.49 -7.85
CA PHE A 132 6.33 12.74 -9.16
C PHE A 132 5.07 13.62 -9.06
N LYS A 133 4.13 13.29 -8.16
CA LYS A 133 2.92 14.09 -7.93
C LYS A 133 3.21 15.50 -7.42
N MET A 134 4.24 15.65 -6.57
CA MET A 134 4.66 16.97 -6.09
C MET A 134 5.20 17.82 -7.25
N PHE A 135 6.08 17.26 -8.08
CA PHE A 135 6.60 17.96 -9.26
C PHE A 135 5.53 18.25 -10.31
N GLU A 136 4.56 17.36 -10.48
CA GLU A 136 3.38 17.59 -11.33
C GLU A 136 2.58 18.81 -10.84
N THR A 137 2.42 18.96 -9.52
CA THR A 137 1.71 20.10 -8.92
C THR A 137 2.52 21.40 -9.06
N ILE A 138 3.83 21.35 -8.80
CA ILE A 138 4.72 22.52 -8.87
C ILE A 138 4.83 23.04 -10.32
N ASN A 139 4.96 22.13 -11.28
CA ASN A 139 5.11 22.48 -12.70
C ASN A 139 3.75 22.67 -13.39
N ARG A 140 2.63 22.59 -12.66
CA ARG A 140 1.31 22.82 -13.24
C ARG A 140 1.24 24.26 -13.73
N LYS A 141 1.00 24.43 -15.03
CA LYS A 141 0.67 25.74 -15.59
C LYS A 141 -0.73 26.13 -15.09
N LEU A 142 -0.82 27.22 -14.34
CA LEU A 142 -2.09 27.78 -13.89
C LEU A 142 -2.79 28.43 -15.11
N GLU A 143 -4.09 28.19 -15.24
CA GLU A 143 -4.91 28.80 -16.29
C GLU A 143 -5.22 30.26 -15.96
N ILE A 144 -5.43 30.56 -14.67
CA ILE A 144 -5.47 31.90 -14.11
C ILE A 144 -4.25 32.03 -13.20
N ASP A 145 -3.23 32.73 -13.65
CA ASP A 145 -2.00 32.95 -12.88
C ASP A 145 -2.13 34.21 -12.03
N ALA A 146 -2.23 34.02 -10.71
CA ALA A 146 -2.35 35.12 -9.75
C ALA A 146 -1.05 35.94 -9.60
N TYR A 147 0.09 35.42 -10.09
CA TYR A 147 1.39 36.10 -10.03
C TYR A 147 1.78 36.72 -11.37
N ASP A 148 0.92 36.65 -12.38
CA ASP A 148 1.16 37.25 -13.68
C ASP A 148 1.01 38.78 -13.61
N ALA A 149 2.13 39.49 -13.75
CA ALA A 149 2.18 40.95 -13.77
C ALA A 149 1.80 41.55 -15.13
N ASN A 150 1.42 40.73 -16.13
CA ASN A 150 0.94 41.22 -17.43
C ASN A 150 -0.51 41.75 -17.38
N GLY A 151 -1.14 41.73 -16.20
CA GLY A 151 -2.41 42.41 -15.97
C GLY A 151 -2.31 43.91 -16.23
N LYS A 152 -3.41 44.52 -16.67
CA LYS A 152 -3.49 45.97 -16.83
C LYS A 152 -3.56 46.63 -15.45
N GLU A 153 -2.47 47.23 -15.01
CA GLU A 153 -2.48 48.14 -13.85
C GLU A 153 -3.34 49.36 -14.22
N LEU A 154 -4.33 49.69 -13.37
CA LEU A 154 -5.23 50.82 -13.57
C LEU A 154 -4.70 51.99 -12.72
N ASP A 155 -4.36 53.11 -13.36
CA ASP A 155 -4.04 54.38 -12.68
C ASP A 155 -5.30 55.00 -12.03
N ASP A 156 -5.08 55.90 -11.07
CA ASP A 156 -6.05 56.46 -10.11
C ASP A 156 -7.48 56.78 -10.63
N ASP A 157 -8.46 56.54 -9.74
CA ASP A 157 -9.93 56.67 -9.82
C ASP A 157 -10.71 55.46 -10.41
N ILE A 158 -10.68 54.34 -9.68
CA ILE A 158 -11.59 53.20 -9.91
C ILE A 158 -12.94 53.47 -9.22
N ARG A 159 -14.00 53.67 -10.01
CA ARG A 159 -15.37 53.95 -9.51
C ARG A 159 -16.16 52.71 -9.06
N GLY A 160 -15.60 51.52 -9.23
CA GLY A 160 -16.17 50.27 -8.72
C GLY A 160 -17.47 49.82 -9.40
N GLU A 161 -17.72 50.24 -10.64
CA GLU A 161 -18.87 49.79 -11.42
C GLU A 161 -18.62 48.36 -11.94
N ILE A 162 -19.49 47.42 -11.53
CA ILE A 162 -19.39 45.99 -11.88
C ILE A 162 -20.63 45.61 -12.66
N GLU A 163 -20.43 45.09 -13.87
CA GLU A 163 -21.49 44.54 -14.72
C GLU A 163 -21.27 43.03 -14.91
N PHE A 164 -22.32 42.24 -14.69
CA PHE A 164 -22.29 40.79 -14.91
C PHE A 164 -23.04 40.47 -16.20
N GLU A 165 -22.33 39.96 -17.20
CA GLU A 165 -22.93 39.43 -18.43
C GLU A 165 -23.10 37.90 -18.29
N TYR A 166 -24.32 37.40 -18.46
CA TYR A 166 -24.58 35.95 -18.31
C TYR A 166 -24.03 35.19 -19.53
N LYS A 167 -22.86 34.59 -19.36
CA LYS A 167 -22.26 33.65 -20.32
C LYS A 167 -22.29 32.23 -19.77
N GLU A 168 -23.35 31.50 -20.15
CA GLU A 168 -23.57 30.04 -20.03
C GLU A 168 -23.33 29.36 -18.67
N ALA A 169 -24.06 28.26 -18.44
CA ALA A 169 -23.97 27.51 -17.18
C ALA A 169 -22.71 26.63 -17.17
N TYR A 170 -21.95 26.70 -16.08
CA TYR A 170 -20.77 25.89 -15.84
C TYR A 170 -21.08 24.38 -15.95
N ASP A 171 -20.48 23.67 -16.92
CA ASP A 171 -20.79 22.27 -17.24
C ASP A 171 -20.05 21.24 -16.36
N GLY A 172 -19.17 21.70 -15.45
CA GLY A 172 -18.41 20.85 -14.55
C GLY A 172 -17.24 20.08 -15.18
N THR A 173 -16.93 20.26 -16.47
CA THR A 173 -15.88 19.51 -17.17
C THR A 173 -14.50 20.19 -17.18
N GLY A 174 -14.37 21.38 -16.61
CA GLY A 174 -13.07 22.02 -16.36
C GLY A 174 -12.28 22.36 -17.62
N LYS A 175 -12.97 22.66 -18.72
CA LYS A 175 -12.37 23.26 -19.92
C LYS A 175 -12.99 24.63 -20.12
N PHE A 176 -12.17 25.67 -20.03
CA PHE A 176 -12.52 26.99 -20.56
C PHE A 176 -12.15 27.07 -22.05
#